data_AF-A0A7M3ZJV9-F1
#
_entry.id   AF-A0A7M3ZJV9-F1
#
_cell.length_a   1.000
_cell.length_b   1.000
_cell.length_c   1.000
_cell.angle_alpha   90.00
_cell.angle_beta   90.00
_cell.angle_gamma   90.00
#
_symmetry.space_group_name_H-M   'P 1'
#
loop_
_entity.id
_entity.type
_entity.pdbx_description
1 polymer ?
#
loop_
_entity_poly.entity_id
_entity_poly.type
_entity_poly.pdbx_seq_one_letter_code
_entity_poly.pdbx_strand_id
1 'polypeptide(L)' 'MSQDSRVREFIVEPQELLDALRVARAQSYWLDSSATYRHSIISWIEKTKRRGAKMKRIESVVEHCVRGEQIPSHRSS' A
#
# COMPACT_ATOMS: atom_id res chain seq x y z
N MET A 1 10.18 5.81 -34.09
CA MET A 1 10.56 4.73 -33.16
C MET A 1 10.11 5.15 -31.77
N SER A 2 9.33 4.29 -31.13
CA SER A 2 8.50 4.56 -29.96
C SER A 2 9.27 5.14 -28.76
N GLN A 3 8.79 6.27 -28.25
CA GLN A 3 9.10 6.72 -26.89
C GLN A 3 8.33 5.81 -25.91
N ASP A 4 8.87 4.64 -25.62
CA ASP A 4 8.44 3.83 -24.48
C ASP A 4 9.27 4.24 -23.26
N SER A 5 9.15 5.51 -22.87
CA SER A 5 9.56 5.95 -21.54
C SER A 5 8.45 5.53 -20.57
N ARG A 6 8.35 4.22 -20.33
CA ARG A 6 7.72 3.70 -19.12
C ARG A 6 8.51 4.24 -17.95
N VAL A 7 8.13 5.43 -17.48
CA VAL A 7 8.49 5.94 -16.17
C VAL A 7 8.15 4.79 -15.23
N ARG A 8 9.17 4.07 -14.75
CA ARG A 8 9.00 3.18 -13.61
C ARG A 8 8.64 4.14 -12.49
N GLU A 9 7.35 4.39 -12.28
CA GLU A 9 6.88 5.12 -11.12
C GLU A 9 7.39 4.34 -9.92
N PHE A 10 8.48 4.84 -9.33
CA PHE A 10 8.98 4.37 -8.07
C PHE A 10 7.93 4.80 -7.06
N ILE A 11 7.01 3.90 -6.73
CA ILE A 11 6.04 4.19 -5.70
C ILE A 11 6.77 4.16 -4.36
N VAL A 12 6.82 5.33 -3.73
CA VAL A 12 7.40 5.51 -2.42
C VAL A 12 6.38 5.06 -1.39
N GLU A 13 6.72 4.04 -0.62
CA GLU A 13 5.89 3.55 0.48
C GLU A 13 5.82 4.62 1.58
N PRO A 14 4.62 4.96 2.09
CA PRO A 14 4.50 5.92 3.17
C PRO A 14 5.25 5.43 4.41
N GLN A 15 6.10 6.27 5.01
CA GLN A 15 6.88 5.89 6.19
C GLN A 15 5.98 5.40 7.34
N GLU A 16 4.82 6.06 7.53
CA GLU A 16 3.81 5.68 8.51
C GLU A 16 3.30 4.24 8.31
N LEU A 17 3.17 3.77 7.06
CA LEU A 17 2.79 2.40 6.74
C LEU A 17 3.91 1.42 7.12
N LEU A 18 5.15 1.73 6.73
CA LEU A 18 6.30 0.87 7.02
C LEU A 18 6.55 0.71 8.51
N ASP A 19 6.44 1.80 9.28
CA ASP A 19 6.59 1.78 10.73
C ASP A 19 5.49 0.95 11.38
N ALA A 20 4.24 1.12 10.95
CA ALA A 20 3.11 0.35 11.48
C ALA A 20 3.23 -1.15 11.17
N LEU A 21 3.62 -1.52 9.95
CA LEU A 21 3.89 -2.91 9.57
C LEU A 21 5.03 -3.53 10.37
N ARG A 22 6.10 -2.76 10.64
CA ARG A 22 7.22 -3.20 11.47
C ARG A 22 6.78 -3.47 12.90
N VAL A 23 6.02 -2.54 13.51
CA VAL A 23 5.47 -2.70 14.87
C VAL A 23 4.58 -3.94 14.95
N ALA A 24 3.75 -4.16 13.93
CA ALA A 24 2.86 -5.32 13.85
C ALA A 24 3.55 -6.63 13.43
N ARG A 25 4.86 -6.61 13.15
CA ARG A 25 5.63 -7.77 12.63
C ARG A 25 5.06 -8.37 11.34
N ALA A 26 4.41 -7.55 10.52
CA ALA A 26 3.76 -7.95 9.27
C ALA A 26 4.47 -7.44 8.01
N GLN A 27 5.67 -6.86 8.17
CA GLN A 27 6.43 -6.27 7.08
C GLN A 27 6.84 -7.30 6.00
N SER A 28 7.11 -8.55 6.38
CA SER A 28 7.46 -9.62 5.42
C SER A 28 6.32 -9.86 4.43
N TYR A 29 5.09 -10.04 4.93
CA TYR A 29 3.92 -10.25 4.08
C TYR A 29 3.71 -9.12 3.07
N TRP A 30 3.89 -7.88 3.52
CA TRP A 30 3.81 -6.72 2.65
C TRP A 30 4.89 -6.74 1.55
N LEU A 31 6.14 -7.01 1.91
CA LEU A 31 7.26 -7.04 0.96
C LEU A 31 7.17 -8.21 -0.04
N ASP A 32 6.63 -9.35 0.39
CA ASP A 32 6.39 -10.52 -0.45
C ASP A 32 5.19 -10.34 -1.40
N SER A 33 4.34 -9.34 -1.14
CA SER A 33 3.21 -9.01 -2.00
C SER A 33 3.66 -8.40 -3.34
N SER A 34 2.90 -8.69 -4.39
CA SER A 34 3.21 -8.23 -5.75
C SER A 34 3.32 -6.69 -5.82
N ALA A 35 4.21 -6.19 -6.67
CA ALA A 35 4.38 -4.76 -6.88
C ALA A 35 3.07 -4.09 -7.31
N THR A 36 2.28 -4.74 -8.18
CA THR A 36 0.97 -4.24 -8.63
C THR A 36 -0.01 -4.08 -7.46
N TYR A 37 -0.06 -5.04 -6.55
CA TYR A 37 -0.92 -4.96 -5.36
C TYR A 37 -0.46 -3.81 -4.46
N ARG A 38 0.83 -3.76 -4.11
CA ARG A 38 1.39 -2.67 -3.29
C ARG A 38 1.12 -1.30 -3.90
N HIS A 39 1.27 -1.17 -5.21
CA HIS A 39 0.97 0.07 -5.94
C HIS A 39 -0.50 0.47 -5.83
N SER A 40 -1.42 -0.46 -6.02
CA SER A 40 -2.86 -0.19 -5.87
C SER A 40 -3.21 0.25 -4.45
N ILE A 41 -2.61 -0.37 -3.44
CA ILE A 41 -2.83 -0.01 -2.04
C ILE A 41 -2.26 1.36 -1.71
N ILE A 42 -1.03 1.66 -2.12
CA ILE A 42 -0.41 2.97 -1.87
C ILE A 42 -1.22 4.07 -2.57
N SER A 43 -1.65 3.85 -3.81
CA SER A 43 -2.55 4.77 -4.52
C SER A 43 -3.87 4.97 -3.76
N TRP A 44 -4.46 3.88 -3.25
CA TRP A 44 -5.66 3.97 -2.42
C TRP A 44 -5.43 4.78 -1.15
N ILE A 45 -4.33 4.56 -0.42
CA ILE A 45 -3.96 5.33 0.78
C ILE A 45 -3.86 6.83 0.43
N GLU A 46 -3.07 7.18 -0.58
CA GLU A 46 -2.80 8.57 -0.98
C GLU A 46 -3.99 9.28 -1.62
N LYS A 47 -5.04 8.55 -2.06
CA LYS A 47 -6.27 9.15 -2.60
C LYS A 47 -6.97 10.07 -1.59
N THR A 48 -6.73 9.93 -0.28
CA THR A 48 -7.31 10.81 0.75
C THR A 48 -6.29 11.79 1.30
N LYS A 49 -6.67 13.08 1.34
CA LYS A 49 -5.88 14.15 1.98
C LYS A 49 -6.15 14.27 3.48
N ARG A 50 -7.20 13.62 4.01
CA ARG A 50 -7.56 13.69 5.43
C ARG A 50 -6.68 12.73 6.23
N ARG A 51 -5.86 13.27 7.13
CA ARG A 51 -4.95 12.48 7.98
C ARG A 51 -5.64 11.31 8.69
N GLY A 52 -6.78 11.55 9.33
CA GLY A 52 -7.51 10.48 10.03
C GLY A 52 -8.01 9.37 9.09
N ALA A 53 -8.41 9.71 7.85
CA ALA A 53 -8.79 8.71 6.86
C ALA A 53 -7.56 7.95 6.33
N LYS A 54 -6.42 8.63 6.15
CA LYS A 54 -5.16 8.01 5.75
C LYS A 54 -4.71 6.98 6.79
N MET A 55 -4.74 7.33 8.07
CA MET A 55 -4.41 6.42 9.17
C MET A 55 -5.32 5.19 9.21
N LYS A 56 -6.64 5.36 9.07
CA LYS A 56 -7.56 4.21 9.00
C LYS A 56 -7.26 3.25 7.85
N ARG A 57 -6.81 3.78 6.70
CA ARG A 57 -6.39 2.94 5.57
C ARG A 57 -5.12 2.18 5.90
N ILE A 58 -4.13 2.83 6.51
CA ILE A 58 -2.90 2.18 6.98
C ILE A 58 -3.23 1.07 8.00
N GLU A 59 -4.09 1.36 8.98
CA GLU A 59 -4.55 0.38 9.98
C GLU A 59 -5.18 -0.85 9.31
N SER A 60 -6.04 -0.64 8.32
CA SER A 60 -6.65 -1.73 7.56
C SER A 60 -5.61 -2.56 6.81
N VAL A 61 -4.60 -1.93 6.19
CA VAL A 61 -3.50 -2.66 5.54
C VAL A 61 -2.75 -3.53 6.54
N VAL A 62 -2.40 -2.96 7.69
CA VAL A 62 -1.68 -3.68 8.73
C VAL A 62 -2.50 -4.86 9.27
N GLU A 63 -3.79 -4.66 9.53
CA GLU A 63 -4.70 -5.72 10.00
C GLU A 63 -4.75 -6.91 9.02
N HIS A 64 -4.88 -6.63 7.72
CA HIS A 64 -4.88 -7.67 6.70
C HIS A 64 -3.50 -8.35 6.54
N CYS A 65 -2.41 -7.59 6.58
CA CYS A 65 -1.06 -8.16 6.53
C CYS A 65 -0.77 -9.08 7.74
N VAL A 66 -1.23 -8.71 8.94
CA VAL A 66 -1.13 -9.56 10.14
C VAL A 66 -1.89 -10.87 9.96
N ARG A 67 -3.05 -10.84 9.28
CA ARG A 67 -3.84 -12.03 8.94
C ARG A 67 -3.25 -12.86 7.79
N GLY A 68 -2.26 -12.33 7.08
CA GLY A 68 -1.75 -12.95 5.86
C GLY A 68 -2.74 -12.85 4.68
N GLU A 69 -3.60 -11.85 4.71
CA GLU A 69 -4.67 -11.62 3.73
C GLU A 69 -4.40 -10.38 2.88
N GLN A 70 -4.90 -10.40 1.65
CA GLN A 70 -4.98 -9.18 0.84
C GLN A 70 -6.21 -8.37 1.25
N ILE A 71 -6.08 -7.05 1.25
CA ILE A 71 -7.22 -6.16 1.36
C ILE A 71 -8.12 -6.42 0.15
N PRO A 72 -9.43 -6.64 0.33
CA PRO A 72 -10.36 -6.78 -0.78
C PRO A 72 -10.22 -5.61 -1.74
N SER A 73 -10.05 -5.90 -3.03
CA SER A 73 -9.75 -4.87 -4.03
C SER A 73 -10.78 -3.74 -3.97
N HIS A 74 -10.36 -2.55 -3.54
CA HIS A 74 -11.15 -1.33 -3.68
C HIS A 74 -11.08 -0.94 -5.16
N ARG A 75 -11.80 -1.65 -6.04
CA ARG A 75 -12.04 -1.14 -7.38
C ARG A 75 -12.63 0.25 -7.23
N SER A 76 -11.87 1.22 -7.69
CA SER A 76 -12.27 2.61 -7.84
C SER A 76 -13.70 2.65 -8.38
N SER A 77 -14.65 2.88 -7.49
CA SER A 77 -15.93 3.48 -7.84
C SER A 77 -15.77 4.99 -7.68
#